data_AF-A0A1Q6T6L2-F1
#
_entry.id   AF-A0A1Q6T6L2-F1
#
_cell.length_a   1.000
_cell.length_b   1.000
_cell.length_c   1.000
_cell.angle_alpha   90.00
_cell.angle_beta   90.00
_cell.angle_gamma   90.00
#
_symmetry.space_group_name_H-M   'P 1'
#
loop_
_entity.id
_entity.type
_entity.pdbx_description
1 polymer ?
#
loop_
_entity_poly.entity_id
_entity_poly.type
_entity_poly.pdbx_seq_one_letter_code
_entity_poly.pdbx_strand_id
1 'polypeptide(L)'
;MNLIKANQNGRSIMEMLGVLAVVGILSVGSIAGFSTAMSKHKNMKEVEKYNLFVQDFMQHKSLILKSGDAMGTSQWVFYTKEVEKLGILPPGWQVKGSNIVDNLGHRFNLYSGLSRDGIVMGLYLNTKKGESTNTMFCIQMWQNFILPNQEWIGNVWLNGTGTKSGTYYGTNFCSKGRKCLAHITVPEIHKFCISCAEEAVCNIITTFH
;
A
#
# COMPACT_ATOMS: atom_id res chain seq x y z
N MET A 1 -42.16 -8.09 62.91
CA MET A 1 -41.37 -7.05 62.20
C MET A 1 -40.06 -7.70 61.77
N ASN A 2 -39.99 -8.24 60.55
CA ASN A 2 -38.80 -8.95 60.06
C ASN A 2 -37.85 -7.96 59.38
N LEU A 3 -36.73 -7.68 60.05
CA LEU A 3 -35.60 -6.96 59.47
C LEU A 3 -34.88 -7.90 58.51
N ILE A 4 -34.92 -7.59 57.21
CA ILE A 4 -34.06 -8.21 56.20
C ILE A 4 -32.62 -7.79 56.53
N LYS A 5 -31.84 -8.70 57.10
CA LYS A 5 -30.40 -8.53 57.30
C LYS A 5 -29.73 -8.63 55.93
N ALA A 6 -29.34 -7.50 55.35
CA ALA A 6 -28.49 -7.49 54.17
C ALA A 6 -27.09 -8.01 54.56
N ASN A 7 -26.79 -9.25 54.19
CA ASN A 7 -25.46 -9.82 54.38
C ASN A 7 -24.53 -9.24 53.30
N GLN A 8 -23.79 -8.18 53.62
CA GLN A 8 -22.72 -7.70 52.76
C GLN A 8 -21.54 -8.67 52.90
N ASN A 9 -21.54 -9.73 52.09
CA ASN A 9 -20.34 -10.53 51.88
C ASN A 9 -19.29 -9.61 51.25
N GLY A 10 -18.37 -9.09 52.07
CA GLY A 10 -17.22 -8.34 51.59
C GLY A 10 -16.46 -9.20 50.60
N ARG A 11 -16.52 -8.86 49.31
CA ARG A 11 -15.67 -9.49 48.30
C ARG A 11 -14.22 -9.27 48.73
N SER A 12 -13.44 -10.34 48.74
CA SER A 12 -12.03 -10.24 49.13
C SER A 12 -11.34 -9.23 48.21
N ILE A 13 -10.54 -8.32 48.77
CA ILE A 13 -9.77 -7.34 47.99
C ILE A 13 -8.93 -8.04 46.91
N MET A 14 -8.45 -9.27 47.18
CA MET A 14 -7.71 -10.10 46.23
C MET A 14 -8.55 -10.53 45.02
N GLU A 15 -9.83 -10.85 45.22
CA GLU A 15 -10.74 -11.20 44.11
C GLU A 15 -11.04 -9.98 43.25
N MET A 16 -11.17 -8.80 43.86
CA MET A 16 -11.40 -7.56 43.13
C MET A 16 -10.15 -7.13 42.34
N LEU A 17 -8.95 -7.29 42.92
CA LEU A 17 -7.68 -7.05 42.22
C LEU A 17 -7.46 -8.00 41.04
N GLY A 18 -7.82 -9.29 41.20
CA GLY A 18 -7.75 -10.27 40.11
C GLY A 18 -8.63 -9.90 38.92
N VAL A 19 -9.87 -9.45 39.19
CA VAL A 19 -10.78 -8.98 38.12
C VAL A 19 -10.26 -7.71 37.47
N LEU A 20 -9.73 -6.74 38.24
CA LEU A 20 -9.14 -5.52 37.66
C LEU A 20 -7.92 -5.83 36.78
N ALA A 21 -7.08 -6.80 37.16
CA ALA A 21 -5.93 -7.21 36.36
C ALA A 21 -6.36 -7.81 35.01
N VAL A 22 -7.37 -8.68 35.01
CA VAL A 22 -7.91 -9.28 33.77
C VAL A 22 -8.55 -8.20 32.88
N VAL A 23 -9.35 -7.30 33.45
CA VAL A 23 -9.95 -6.18 32.71
C VAL A 23 -8.87 -5.26 32.14
N GLY A 24 -7.80 -5.00 32.89
CA GLY A 24 -6.66 -4.21 32.44
C GLY A 24 -5.97 -4.81 31.22
N ILE A 25 -5.63 -6.11 31.26
CA ILE A 25 -4.95 -6.81 30.15
C ILE A 25 -5.85 -6.85 28.90
N LEU A 26 -7.12 -7.21 29.06
CA LEU A 26 -8.08 -7.25 27.95
C LEU A 26 -8.31 -5.87 27.33
N SER A 27 -8.32 -4.81 28.13
CA SER A 27 -8.48 -3.44 27.65
C SER A 27 -7.29 -3.00 26.78
N VAL A 28 -6.07 -3.22 27.25
CA VAL A 28 -4.85 -2.84 26.50
C VAL A 28 -4.71 -3.67 25.22
N GLY A 29 -5.00 -4.97 25.27
CA GLY A 29 -5.00 -5.84 24.08
C GLY A 29 -6.06 -5.44 23.05
N SER A 30 -7.28 -5.12 23.51
CA SER A 30 -8.38 -4.71 22.64
C SER A 30 -8.12 -3.35 21.99
N ILE A 31 -7.53 -2.38 22.70
CA ILE A 31 -7.18 -1.06 22.16
C ILE A 31 -6.07 -1.17 21.11
N ALA A 32 -5.02 -1.96 21.37
CA ALA A 32 -3.94 -2.20 20.41
C ALA A 32 -4.46 -2.93 19.15
N GLY A 33 -5.35 -3.92 19.32
CA GLY A 33 -6.03 -4.60 18.23
C GLY A 33 -6.90 -3.67 17.40
N PHE A 34 -7.69 -2.81 18.05
CA PHE A 34 -8.55 -1.84 17.39
C PHE A 34 -7.75 -0.82 16.56
N SER A 35 -6.69 -0.25 17.14
CA SER A 35 -5.80 0.68 16.43
C SER A 35 -5.18 0.05 15.18
N THR A 36 -4.76 -1.22 15.28
CA THR A 36 -4.21 -1.99 14.16
C THR A 36 -5.26 -2.25 13.07
N ALA A 37 -6.47 -2.65 13.46
CA ALA A 37 -7.58 -2.89 12.54
C ALA A 37 -8.00 -1.61 11.81
N MET A 38 -8.06 -0.47 12.52
CA MET A 38 -8.36 0.83 11.93
C MET A 38 -7.28 1.28 10.95
N SER A 39 -6.00 1.06 11.26
CA SER A 39 -4.89 1.32 10.34
C SER A 39 -5.01 0.48 9.06
N LYS A 40 -5.30 -0.82 9.21
CA LYS A 40 -5.55 -1.72 8.07
C LYS A 40 -6.73 -1.25 7.21
N HIS A 41 -7.84 -0.84 7.84
CA HIS A 41 -9.02 -0.32 7.15
C HIS A 41 -8.70 0.97 6.36
N LYS A 42 -7.97 1.89 6.98
CA LYS A 42 -7.54 3.15 6.33
C LYS A 42 -6.66 2.86 5.11
N ASN A 43 -5.68 1.96 5.26
CA ASN A 43 -4.81 1.54 4.15
C ASN A 43 -5.60 0.88 3.04
N MET A 44 -6.50 -0.05 3.36
CA MET A 44 -7.32 -0.75 2.37
C MET A 44 -8.16 0.23 1.54
N LYS A 45 -8.84 1.20 2.19
CA LYS A 45 -9.59 2.26 1.48
C LYS A 45 -8.72 3.10 0.56
N GLU A 46 -7.48 3.37 0.94
CA GLU A 46 -6.58 4.11 0.06
C GLU A 46 -6.13 3.23 -1.12
N VAL A 47 -5.84 1.94 -0.89
CA VAL A 47 -5.50 0.97 -1.97
C VAL A 47 -6.67 0.79 -2.95
N GLU A 48 -7.92 0.82 -2.49
CA GLU A 48 -9.10 0.80 -3.37
C GLU A 48 -9.10 1.98 -4.36
N LYS A 49 -8.63 3.17 -3.95
CA LYS A 49 -8.49 4.31 -4.85
C LYS A 49 -7.44 4.07 -5.92
N TYR A 50 -6.36 3.36 -5.62
CA TYR A 50 -5.37 2.95 -6.63
C TYR A 50 -6.00 2.01 -7.68
N ASN A 51 -6.91 1.11 -7.28
CA ASN A 51 -7.63 0.25 -8.23
C ASN A 51 -8.53 1.06 -9.17
N LEU A 52 -9.33 1.99 -8.62
CA LEU A 52 -10.17 2.86 -9.45
C LEU A 52 -9.32 3.71 -10.40
N PHE A 53 -8.25 4.30 -9.85
CA PHE A 53 -7.32 5.10 -10.62
C PHE A 53 -6.70 4.32 -11.78
N VAL A 54 -6.17 3.11 -11.54
CA VAL A 54 -5.53 2.32 -12.61
C VAL A 54 -6.54 1.89 -13.67
N GLN A 55 -7.79 1.60 -13.30
CA GLN A 55 -8.84 1.29 -14.27
C GLN A 55 -9.09 2.48 -15.21
N ASP A 56 -9.32 3.67 -14.66
CA ASP A 56 -9.55 4.89 -15.45
C ASP A 56 -8.33 5.26 -16.29
N PHE A 57 -7.15 5.17 -15.69
CA PHE A 57 -5.88 5.44 -16.35
C PHE A 57 -5.61 4.47 -17.51
N MET A 58 -5.88 3.17 -17.33
CA MET A 58 -5.65 2.16 -18.37
C MET A 58 -6.62 2.34 -19.55
N GLN A 59 -7.87 2.74 -19.29
CA GLN A 59 -8.83 3.09 -20.36
C GLN A 59 -8.34 4.26 -21.22
N HIS A 60 -7.67 5.24 -20.61
CA HIS A 60 -7.16 6.44 -21.29
C HIS A 60 -5.66 6.34 -21.67
N LYS A 61 -5.03 5.16 -21.48
CA LYS A 61 -3.59 4.96 -21.64
C LYS A 61 -3.04 5.50 -22.96
N SER A 62 -3.73 5.23 -24.07
CA SER A 62 -3.28 5.63 -25.41
C SER A 62 -3.27 7.15 -25.61
N LEU A 63 -4.22 7.87 -25.00
CA LEU A 63 -4.26 9.33 -25.00
C LEU A 63 -3.14 9.90 -24.14
N ILE A 64 -2.97 9.34 -22.94
CA ILE A 64 -1.95 9.78 -21.97
C ILE A 64 -0.54 9.61 -22.57
N LEU A 65 -0.25 8.46 -23.18
CA LEU A 65 1.03 8.20 -23.83
C LEU A 65 1.31 9.18 -24.98
N LYS A 66 0.28 9.68 -25.68
CA LYS A 66 0.44 10.65 -26.77
C LYS A 66 0.55 12.09 -26.30
N SER A 67 0.00 12.41 -25.13
CA SER A 67 -0.07 13.77 -24.62
C SER A 67 1.15 14.22 -23.81
N GLY A 68 2.01 13.29 -23.38
CA GLY A 68 3.16 13.65 -22.55
C GLY A 68 4.27 14.34 -23.35
N ASP A 69 4.75 15.47 -22.87
CA ASP A 69 5.97 16.12 -23.38
C ASP A 69 7.19 15.62 -22.60
N ALA A 70 8.31 15.39 -23.30
CA ALA A 70 9.57 15.08 -22.62
C ALA A 70 9.96 16.27 -21.71
N MET A 71 10.16 16.02 -20.41
CA MET A 71 10.66 17.06 -19.51
C MET A 71 12.16 17.30 -19.77
N GLY A 72 12.47 18.26 -20.64
CA GLY A 72 13.85 18.68 -20.92
C GLY A 72 14.71 17.58 -21.53
N THR A 73 15.92 17.36 -21.01
CA THR A 73 16.86 16.30 -21.45
C THR A 73 16.59 14.92 -20.83
N SER A 74 15.48 14.77 -20.10
CA SER A 74 15.11 13.51 -19.44
C SER A 74 14.79 12.42 -20.48
N GLN A 75 15.40 11.25 -20.33
CA GLN A 75 15.01 10.02 -21.05
C GLN A 75 13.60 9.51 -20.66
N TRP A 76 12.95 10.18 -19.70
CA TRP A 76 11.62 9.85 -19.19
C TRP A 76 10.62 10.97 -19.49
N VAL A 77 9.44 10.56 -19.96
CA VAL A 77 8.24 11.40 -20.13
C VAL A 77 7.34 11.17 -18.92
N PHE A 78 6.94 12.22 -18.23
CA PHE A 78 6.05 12.13 -17.06
C PHE A 78 4.61 12.49 -17.46
N TYR A 79 3.64 11.77 -16.89
CA TYR A 79 2.21 11.86 -17.23
C TYR A 79 1.34 12.44 -16.11
N THR A 80 1.97 12.95 -15.06
CA THR A 80 1.32 13.39 -13.83
C THR A 80 0.36 14.57 -14.05
N LYS A 81 0.70 15.49 -14.96
CA LYS A 81 -0.15 16.65 -15.29
C LYS A 81 -1.31 16.27 -16.21
N GLU A 82 -1.08 15.28 -17.06
CA GLU A 82 -2.04 14.76 -18.01
C GLU A 82 -3.18 14.07 -17.26
N VAL A 83 -2.86 13.22 -16.29
CA VAL A 83 -3.88 12.56 -15.45
C VAL A 83 -4.66 13.55 -14.57
N GLU A 84 -4.03 14.65 -14.14
CA GLU A 84 -4.71 15.73 -13.43
C GLU A 84 -5.71 16.47 -14.33
N LYS A 85 -5.30 16.83 -15.55
CA LYS A 85 -6.18 17.48 -16.53
C LYS A 85 -7.36 16.61 -16.95
N LEU A 86 -7.17 15.30 -17.01
CA LEU A 86 -8.23 14.34 -17.30
C LEU A 86 -9.23 14.19 -16.15
N GLY A 87 -8.92 14.70 -14.96
CA GLY A 87 -9.82 14.64 -13.80
C GLY A 87 -9.99 13.22 -13.24
N ILE A 88 -9.08 12.30 -13.54
CA ILE A 88 -9.16 10.88 -13.09
C ILE A 88 -8.51 10.65 -11.72
N LEU A 89 -7.99 11.71 -11.08
CA LEU A 89 -7.37 11.58 -9.76
C LEU A 89 -8.43 11.35 -8.68
N PRO A 90 -8.26 10.32 -7.83
CA PRO A 90 -9.12 10.10 -6.67
C PRO A 90 -9.20 11.32 -5.73
N PRO A 91 -10.32 11.49 -5.02
CA PRO A 91 -10.49 12.60 -4.09
C PRO A 91 -9.39 12.68 -3.03
N GLY A 92 -8.85 13.89 -2.86
CA GLY A 92 -7.82 14.23 -1.89
C GLY A 92 -6.38 13.99 -2.37
N TRP A 93 -6.18 13.36 -3.53
CA TRP A 93 -4.86 13.25 -4.14
C TRP A 93 -4.41 14.61 -4.71
N GLN A 94 -3.12 14.91 -4.62
CA GLN A 94 -2.57 16.21 -5.02
C GLN A 94 -1.37 16.04 -5.95
N VAL A 95 -1.35 16.77 -7.06
CA VAL A 95 -0.15 16.86 -7.91
C VAL A 95 0.85 17.83 -7.31
N LYS A 96 2.10 17.38 -7.19
CA LYS A 96 3.26 18.15 -6.73
C LYS A 96 4.44 17.92 -7.67
N GLY A 97 4.56 18.78 -8.68
CA GLY A 97 5.58 18.64 -9.72
C GLY A 97 5.33 17.39 -10.57
N SER A 98 6.27 16.44 -10.55
CA SER A 98 6.13 15.14 -11.24
C SER A 98 5.50 14.05 -10.37
N ASN A 99 5.16 14.32 -9.12
CA ASN A 99 4.55 13.35 -8.21
C ASN A 99 3.05 13.63 -8.02
N ILE A 100 2.27 12.59 -7.80
CA ILE A 100 0.97 12.62 -7.13
C ILE A 100 1.19 12.16 -5.69
N VAL A 101 0.59 12.84 -4.73
CA VAL A 101 0.63 12.50 -3.31
C VAL A 101 -0.77 12.09 -2.87
N ASP A 102 -0.88 10.91 -2.25
CA ASP A 102 -2.14 10.36 -1.76
C ASP A 102 -2.50 10.88 -0.35
N ASN A 103 -3.64 10.44 0.18
CA ASN A 103 -4.14 10.93 1.47
C ASN A 103 -3.34 10.41 2.69
N LEU A 104 -2.49 9.41 2.49
CA LEU A 104 -1.58 8.86 3.49
C LEU A 104 -0.16 9.44 3.36
N GLY A 105 0.05 10.27 2.34
CA GLY A 105 1.33 10.90 2.05
C GLY A 105 2.28 10.03 1.24
N HIS A 106 1.85 8.86 0.75
CA HIS A 106 2.64 8.13 -0.25
C HIS A 106 2.65 8.96 -1.53
N ARG A 107 3.79 8.95 -2.21
CA ARG A 107 3.95 9.70 -3.46
C ARG A 107 4.21 8.73 -4.58
N PHE A 108 3.61 8.94 -5.74
CA PHE A 108 3.94 8.18 -6.92
C PHE A 108 4.09 9.07 -8.14
N ASN A 109 4.81 8.59 -9.14
CA ASN A 109 4.89 9.21 -10.44
C ASN A 109 4.42 8.24 -11.51
N LEU A 110 3.98 8.79 -12.64
CA LEU A 110 3.66 8.05 -13.84
C LEU A 110 4.59 8.52 -14.94
N TYR A 111 5.34 7.60 -15.52
CA TYR A 111 6.31 7.96 -16.55
C TYR A 111 6.53 6.82 -17.55
N SER A 112 7.09 7.12 -18.71
CA SER A 112 7.57 6.12 -19.66
C SER A 112 8.94 6.49 -20.20
N GLY A 113 9.64 5.50 -20.76
CA GLY A 113 10.77 5.80 -21.63
C GLY A 113 10.32 6.49 -22.93
N LEU A 114 11.29 6.89 -23.74
CA LEU A 114 11.04 7.58 -25.02
C LEU A 114 10.27 6.73 -26.04
N SER A 115 10.35 5.40 -25.97
CA SER A 115 9.60 4.50 -26.86
C SER A 115 8.10 4.48 -26.57
N ARG A 116 7.68 4.91 -25.37
CA ARG A 116 6.27 5.01 -24.95
C ARG A 116 5.48 3.69 -25.04
N ASP A 117 6.15 2.54 -24.96
CA ASP A 117 5.53 1.20 -25.08
C ASP A 117 4.76 0.74 -23.82
N GLY A 118 4.85 1.51 -22.74
CA GLY A 118 4.24 1.20 -21.45
C GLY A 118 4.41 2.35 -20.49
N ILE A 119 3.65 2.31 -19.40
CA ILE A 119 3.74 3.32 -18.34
C ILE A 119 4.25 2.66 -17.07
N VAL A 120 5.18 3.33 -16.42
CA VAL A 120 5.74 2.95 -15.13
C VAL A 120 5.08 3.79 -14.05
N MET A 121 4.54 3.13 -13.05
CA MET A 121 4.17 3.74 -11.78
C MET A 121 5.28 3.50 -10.78
N GLY A 122 5.98 4.55 -10.37
CA GLY A 122 6.94 4.50 -9.28
C GLY A 122 6.30 4.98 -7.99
N LEU A 123 5.85 4.08 -7.12
CA LEU A 123 5.24 4.38 -5.84
C LEU A 123 6.30 4.40 -4.74
N TYR A 124 6.56 5.57 -4.17
CA TYR A 124 7.45 5.78 -3.05
C TYR A 124 6.62 5.79 -1.77
N LEU A 125 6.85 4.79 -0.92
CA LEU A 125 6.16 4.71 0.35
C LEU A 125 6.66 5.83 1.26
N ASN A 126 5.76 6.42 2.06
CA ASN A 126 6.08 7.45 3.03
C ASN A 126 6.79 6.85 4.24
N THR A 127 8.02 6.36 4.04
CA THR A 127 8.81 5.66 5.06
C THR A 127 9.63 6.63 5.89
N LYS A 128 9.43 6.59 7.21
CA LYS A 128 10.46 6.97 8.18
C LYS A 128 11.16 5.69 8.64
N LYS A 129 12.49 5.75 8.76
CA LYS A 129 13.31 4.61 9.22
C LYS A 129 12.75 4.06 10.54
N GLY A 130 12.40 2.78 10.59
CA GLY A 130 11.86 2.11 11.78
C GLY A 130 10.33 2.18 11.96
N GLU A 131 9.58 2.72 11.01
CA GLU A 131 8.11 2.81 11.10
C GLU A 131 7.41 1.64 10.39
N SER A 132 6.70 0.80 11.15
CA SER A 132 6.02 -0.42 10.66
C SER A 132 4.73 -0.17 9.87
N THR A 133 4.19 1.05 9.92
CA THR A 133 2.92 1.43 9.28
C THR A 133 2.93 1.19 7.76
N ASN A 134 4.09 1.35 7.12
CA ASN A 134 4.26 1.18 5.67
C ASN A 134 4.36 -0.28 5.23
N THR A 135 4.79 -1.20 6.10
CA THR A 135 4.80 -2.64 5.80
C THR A 135 3.38 -3.15 5.53
N MET A 136 2.40 -2.71 6.34
CA MET A 136 1.00 -3.06 6.14
C MET A 136 0.47 -2.51 4.83
N PHE A 137 0.75 -1.25 4.51
CA PHE A 137 0.33 -0.65 3.24
C PHE A 137 0.95 -1.38 2.04
N CYS A 138 2.25 -1.71 2.09
CA CYS A 138 2.91 -2.53 1.08
C CYS A 138 2.20 -3.88 0.88
N ILE A 139 1.88 -4.60 1.97
CA ILE A 139 1.17 -5.88 1.88
C ILE A 139 -0.21 -5.70 1.22
N GLN A 140 -0.96 -4.67 1.61
CA GLN A 140 -2.26 -4.36 1.01
C GLN A 140 -2.14 -3.99 -0.48
N MET A 141 -1.11 -3.23 -0.88
CA MET A 141 -0.84 -2.94 -2.29
C MET A 141 -0.58 -4.22 -3.08
N TRP A 142 0.20 -5.16 -2.55
CA TRP A 142 0.42 -6.44 -3.22
C TRP A 142 -0.85 -7.27 -3.35
N GLN A 143 -1.58 -7.44 -2.25
CA GLN A 143 -2.75 -8.32 -2.21
C GLN A 143 -3.96 -7.77 -2.95
N ASN A 144 -4.21 -6.46 -2.85
CA ASN A 144 -5.46 -5.87 -3.31
C ASN A 144 -5.29 -4.98 -4.55
N PHE A 145 -4.07 -4.69 -4.99
CA PHE A 145 -3.82 -3.90 -6.20
C PHE A 145 -2.95 -4.65 -7.21
N ILE A 146 -1.76 -5.13 -6.82
CA ILE A 146 -0.85 -5.77 -7.77
C ILE A 146 -1.41 -7.10 -8.28
N LEU A 147 -1.83 -8.00 -7.37
CA LEU A 147 -2.34 -9.31 -7.77
C LEU A 147 -3.63 -9.25 -8.59
N PRO A 148 -4.64 -8.42 -8.24
CA PRO A 148 -5.85 -8.31 -9.04
C PRO A 148 -5.61 -7.71 -10.43
N ASN A 149 -4.63 -6.82 -10.58
CA ASN A 149 -4.33 -6.15 -11.85
C ASN A 149 -3.18 -6.82 -12.64
N GLN A 150 -2.83 -8.08 -12.34
CA GLN A 150 -1.68 -8.78 -12.92
C GLN A 150 -1.73 -8.96 -14.45
N GLU A 151 -2.89 -8.80 -15.08
CA GLU A 151 -3.04 -8.88 -16.54
C GLU A 151 -2.53 -7.63 -17.27
N TRP A 152 -2.67 -6.46 -16.62
CA TRP A 152 -2.15 -5.17 -17.13
C TRP A 152 -0.68 -4.95 -16.76
N ILE A 153 -0.18 -5.69 -15.79
CA ILE A 153 1.17 -5.52 -15.28
C ILE A 153 2.17 -6.27 -16.16
N GLY A 154 3.14 -5.55 -16.73
CA GLY A 154 4.30 -6.15 -17.36
C GLY A 154 5.18 -6.83 -16.33
N ASN A 155 5.67 -6.03 -15.39
CA ASN A 155 6.42 -6.49 -14.25
C ASN A 155 6.35 -5.51 -13.07
N VAL A 156 6.71 -6.02 -11.90
CA VAL A 156 6.80 -5.26 -10.65
C VAL A 156 8.05 -5.67 -9.89
N TRP A 157 8.71 -4.69 -9.27
CA TRP A 157 9.84 -4.93 -8.38
C TRP A 157 9.89 -3.88 -7.27
N LEU A 158 10.64 -4.18 -6.21
CA LEU A 158 10.96 -3.20 -5.19
C LEU A 158 12.31 -2.56 -5.47
N ASN A 159 12.36 -1.24 -5.43
CA ASN A 159 13.60 -0.48 -5.46
C ASN A 159 13.90 0.05 -4.04
N GLY A 160 14.97 -0.46 -3.45
CA GLY A 160 15.56 0.00 -2.19
C GLY A 160 17.07 -0.26 -2.23
N THR A 161 17.86 0.55 -1.53
CA THR A 161 19.34 0.53 -1.53
C THR A 161 19.91 -0.74 -0.89
N GLY A 162 19.72 -1.89 -1.55
CA GLY A 162 20.25 -3.18 -1.09
C GLY A 162 19.43 -4.41 -1.43
N THR A 163 18.20 -4.32 -1.97
CA THR A 163 17.27 -5.46 -1.92
C THR A 163 17.11 -6.31 -3.18
N LYS A 164 17.37 -7.60 -2.95
CA LYS A 164 17.26 -8.82 -3.77
C LYS A 164 15.82 -9.29 -4.02
N SER A 165 14.83 -8.39 -4.06
CA SER A 165 13.40 -8.76 -4.13
C SER A 165 13.06 -9.55 -5.40
N GLY A 166 13.80 -9.29 -6.48
CA GLY A 166 13.59 -9.91 -7.78
C GLY A 166 12.36 -9.33 -8.48
N THR A 167 12.36 -9.41 -9.80
CA THR A 167 11.28 -8.91 -10.65
C THR A 167 10.20 -9.97 -10.78
N TYR A 168 8.95 -9.61 -10.48
CA TYR A 168 7.77 -10.44 -10.72
C TYR A 168 7.05 -9.98 -11.98
N TYR A 169 6.59 -10.90 -12.80
CA TYR A 169 5.95 -10.62 -14.08
C TYR A 169 4.45 -10.92 -14.00
N GLY A 170 3.64 -10.07 -14.63
CA GLY A 170 2.20 -10.33 -14.74
C GLY A 170 1.88 -11.49 -15.66
N THR A 171 0.64 -11.96 -15.65
CA THR A 171 0.22 -13.20 -16.31
C THR A 171 0.58 -13.21 -17.80
N ASN A 172 0.31 -12.11 -18.50
CA ASN A 172 0.57 -11.97 -19.93
C ASN A 172 2.06 -11.87 -20.29
N PHE A 173 2.92 -11.65 -19.29
CA PHE A 173 4.36 -11.44 -19.44
C PHE A 173 5.18 -12.50 -18.69
N CYS A 174 4.51 -13.47 -18.07
CA CYS A 174 5.10 -14.61 -17.40
C CYS A 174 5.54 -15.65 -18.43
N SER A 175 6.78 -16.13 -18.32
CA SER A 175 7.33 -17.18 -19.17
C SER A 175 8.23 -18.11 -18.36
N LYS A 176 8.62 -19.25 -18.95
CA LYS A 176 9.53 -20.21 -18.30
C LYS A 176 10.80 -19.50 -17.79
N GLY A 177 11.13 -19.70 -16.52
CA GLY A 177 12.30 -19.11 -15.86
C GLY A 177 12.06 -17.73 -15.22
N ARG A 178 10.88 -17.11 -15.40
CA ARG A 178 10.51 -15.86 -14.71
C ARG A 178 9.77 -16.15 -13.40
N LYS A 179 9.88 -15.24 -12.43
CA LYS A 179 9.00 -15.23 -11.26
C LYS A 179 7.68 -14.59 -11.65
N CYS A 180 6.57 -15.29 -11.44
CA CYS A 180 5.27 -14.83 -11.93
C CYS A 180 4.37 -14.41 -10.78
N LEU A 181 3.60 -13.34 -10.97
CA LEU A 181 2.64 -12.83 -9.99
C LEU A 181 1.61 -13.89 -9.60
N ALA A 182 1.18 -14.72 -10.56
CA ALA A 182 0.27 -15.83 -10.29
C ALA A 182 0.81 -16.87 -9.28
N HIS A 183 2.12 -16.93 -9.05
CA HIS A 183 2.77 -17.93 -8.19
C HIS A 183 3.37 -17.35 -6.90
N ILE A 184 3.30 -16.04 -6.69
CA ILE A 184 3.82 -15.42 -5.47
C ILE A 184 2.96 -15.82 -4.27
N THR A 185 3.62 -16.16 -3.16
CA THR A 185 2.94 -16.55 -1.93
C THR A 185 2.81 -15.39 -0.95
N VAL A 186 1.82 -15.46 -0.05
CA VAL A 186 1.65 -14.47 1.03
C VAL A 186 2.92 -14.31 1.88
N PRO A 187 3.61 -15.38 2.33
CA PRO A 187 4.87 -15.24 3.06
C PRO A 187 5.97 -14.50 2.29
N GLU A 188 6.06 -14.71 0.97
CA GLU A 188 7.01 -13.96 0.13
C GLU A 188 6.67 -12.47 0.12
N ILE A 189 5.39 -12.10 -0.10
CA ILE A 189 4.92 -10.70 -0.02
C ILE A 189 5.29 -10.07 1.34
N HIS A 190 5.01 -10.78 2.43
CA HIS A 190 5.35 -10.30 3.78
C HIS A 190 6.86 -10.06 3.92
N LYS A 191 7.69 -11.02 3.50
CA LYS A 191 9.16 -10.88 3.54
C LYS A 191 9.64 -9.68 2.71
N PHE A 192 9.05 -9.46 1.53
CA PHE A 192 9.36 -8.31 0.69
C PHE A 192 9.00 -6.99 1.38
N CYS A 193 7.80 -6.88 1.92
CA CYS A 193 7.36 -5.65 2.57
C CYS A 193 8.04 -5.37 3.92
N ILE A 194 8.50 -6.40 4.64
CA ILE A 194 9.32 -6.23 5.85
C ILE A 194 10.69 -5.65 5.48
N SER A 195 11.33 -6.12 4.40
CA SER A 195 12.63 -5.59 3.97
C SER A 195 12.59 -4.08 3.66
N CYS A 196 11.42 -3.56 3.27
CA CYS A 196 11.20 -2.14 3.08
C CYS A 196 11.22 -1.27 4.36
N ALA A 197 10.96 -1.85 5.54
CA ALA A 197 11.01 -1.13 6.82
C ALA A 197 12.44 -0.85 7.29
N GLU A 198 13.40 -1.65 6.79
CA GLU A 198 14.83 -1.56 7.13
C GLU A 198 15.58 -0.55 6.24
N GLU A 199 14.98 -0.15 5.12
CA GLU A 199 15.58 0.70 4.10
C GLU A 199 15.22 2.19 4.28
N ALA A 200 16.14 3.07 3.88
CA ALA A 200 15.88 4.51 3.86
C ALA A 200 14.89 4.92 2.75
N VAL A 201 14.80 4.11 1.68
CA VAL A 201 13.91 4.32 0.54
C VAL A 201 13.32 2.97 0.14
N CYS A 202 11.99 2.88 0.12
CA CYS A 202 11.27 1.73 -0.43
C CYS A 202 10.27 2.19 -1.49
N ASN A 203 10.50 1.75 -2.72
CA ASN A 203 9.61 2.05 -3.84
C ASN A 203 9.07 0.76 -4.46
N ILE A 204 7.77 0.73 -4.71
CA ILE A 204 7.12 -0.28 -5.53
C ILE A 204 7.11 0.27 -6.96
N ILE A 205 7.83 -0.37 -7.87
CA ILE A 205 7.85 0.03 -9.28
C ILE A 205 7.05 -0.98 -10.07
N THR A 206 6.01 -0.52 -10.76
CA THR A 206 5.10 -1.36 -11.54
C THR A 206 5.03 -0.84 -12.97
N THR A 207 5.18 -1.73 -13.96
CA THR A 207 5.01 -1.39 -15.38
C THR A 207 3.65 -1.86 -15.87
N PHE A 208 3.00 -1.05 -16.69
CA PHE A 208 1.68 -1.28 -17.25
C PHE A 208 1.73 -1.30 -18.78
N HIS A 209 1.19 -2.37 -19.37
CA HIS A 209 1.14 -2.62 -20.81
C HIS A 209 -0.30 -2.77 -21.32
#